data_AF-A0A1S4FN18-F1
#
_entry.id   AF-A0A1S4FN18-F1
#
_cell.length_a   1.000
_cell.length_b   1.000
_cell.length_c   1.000
_cell.angle_alpha   90.00
_cell.angle_beta   90.00
_cell.angle_gamma   90.00
#
_symmetry.space_group_name_H-M   'P 1'
#
loop_
_entity.id
_entity.type
_entity.pdbx_description
1 polymer ?
#
loop_
_entity_poly.entity_id
_entity_poly.type
_entity_poly.pdbx_seq_one_letter_code
_entity_poly.pdbx_strand_id
1 'polypeptide(L)'
;MDNEYTLEELTSLAQEKIDLGGKLLQDLAKCDTVDGVRKISKKISQELKFLNKVKTAKTVSINHILCSNLTHFACLVQCLLSCQDVIHVDYPLPLEDRGSKLRVDIVADGGATWIKVIARNPKSLSDAVHGRTSYGSKSILEQAGEYVEAAEANPHMFKAPRVVFRFLSKIDDELVFELEQVGVTVLVLQTSEPVPRAEITTVTKLNLDITTLIAYVSAMTNGSANWEYNEPLLTEQARWEREKPIKPVLDQLFHGKDLICCETAVSSFNEILTILGGPNEKARAEQLFEMVTILPDVLLPDEMRNIRVGGKIKPRSLQIFAFGLRHEAITVTSNEGFVRAAKMQGLEVPVYVHDARALTEEKERGARLLEE
;
A
#
# COMPACT_ATOMS: atom_id res chain seq x y z
N MET A 1 -10.21 6.45 50.27
CA MET A 1 -11.26 7.43 49.92
C MET A 1 -11.84 6.93 48.62
N ASP A 2 -12.87 6.10 48.73
CA ASP A 2 -13.57 5.54 47.59
C ASP A 2 -14.44 6.66 46.99
N ASN A 3 -13.99 7.21 45.86
CA ASN A 3 -14.86 8.08 45.06
C ASN A 3 -15.93 7.19 44.41
N GLU A 4 -17.05 6.98 45.10
CA GLU A 4 -18.25 6.41 44.50
C GLU A 4 -18.84 7.43 43.54
N TYR A 5 -18.62 7.21 42.24
CA TYR A 5 -19.28 7.98 41.18
C TYR A 5 -20.81 7.86 41.30
N THR A 6 -21.51 8.98 41.25
CA THR A 6 -22.96 9.01 41.17
C THR A 6 -23.46 8.46 39.83
N LEU A 7 -24.70 7.97 39.77
CA LEU A 7 -25.31 7.49 38.53
C LEU A 7 -25.37 8.58 37.44
N GLU A 8 -25.51 9.84 37.84
CA GLU A 8 -25.53 11.00 36.94
C GLU A 8 -24.14 11.23 36.32
N GLU A 9 -23.07 11.21 37.13
CA GLU A 9 -21.69 11.29 36.64
C GLU A 9 -21.35 10.13 35.71
N LEU A 10 -21.72 8.90 36.06
CA LEU A 10 -21.52 7.72 35.20
C LEU A 10 -22.27 7.85 33.87
N THR A 11 -23.48 8.41 33.89
CA THR A 11 -24.29 8.64 32.70
C THR A 11 -23.68 9.72 31.81
N SER A 12 -23.09 10.76 32.40
CA SER A 12 -22.35 11.81 31.68
C SER A 12 -21.12 11.25 31.00
N LEU A 13 -20.28 10.50 31.74
CA LEU A 13 -19.07 9.87 31.18
C LEU A 13 -19.40 8.88 30.06
N ALA A 14 -20.50 8.12 30.18
CA ALA A 14 -20.98 7.28 29.10
C ALA A 14 -21.39 8.08 27.86
N GLN A 15 -22.01 9.25 28.05
CA GLN A 15 -22.36 10.14 26.94
C GLN A 15 -21.11 10.67 26.23
N GLU A 16 -20.09 11.11 26.96
CA GLU A 16 -18.82 11.57 26.37
C GLU A 16 -18.18 10.48 25.50
N LYS A 17 -18.21 9.22 25.95
CA LYS A 17 -17.74 8.07 25.15
C LYS A 17 -18.60 7.87 23.91
N ILE A 18 -19.92 7.99 24.02
CA ILE A 18 -20.84 7.87 22.87
C ILE A 18 -20.56 8.97 21.83
N ASP A 19 -20.38 10.21 22.28
CA ASP A 19 -20.08 11.36 21.42
C ASP A 19 -18.73 11.19 20.73
N LEU A 20 -17.71 10.72 21.47
CA LEU A 20 -16.40 10.36 20.92
C LEU A 20 -16.57 9.32 19.80
N GLY A 21 -17.25 8.20 20.07
CA GLY A 21 -17.42 7.16 19.04
C GLY A 21 -18.22 7.66 17.83
N GLY A 22 -19.19 8.56 18.01
CA GLY A 22 -19.88 9.24 16.92
C GLY A 22 -18.93 10.07 16.05
N LYS A 23 -18.05 10.86 16.67
CA LYS A 23 -16.99 11.61 15.97
C LYS A 23 -16.04 10.68 15.20
N LEU A 24 -15.60 9.57 15.82
CA LEU A 24 -14.71 8.61 15.15
C LEU A 24 -15.33 7.99 13.90
N LEU A 25 -16.64 7.73 13.89
CA LEU A 25 -17.33 7.23 12.71
C LEU A 25 -17.39 8.27 11.58
N GLN A 26 -17.59 9.55 11.92
CA GLN A 26 -17.54 10.64 10.94
C GLN A 26 -16.15 10.81 10.35
N ASP A 27 -15.11 10.68 11.17
CA ASP A 27 -13.72 10.76 10.73
C ASP A 27 -13.34 9.58 9.82
N LEU A 28 -13.75 8.36 10.16
CA LEU A 28 -13.53 7.18 9.31
C LEU A 28 -14.26 7.22 7.97
N ALA A 29 -15.39 7.94 7.87
CA ALA A 29 -16.12 8.09 6.61
C ALA A 29 -15.29 8.82 5.54
N LYS A 30 -14.27 9.60 5.93
CA LYS A 30 -13.33 10.27 5.00
C LYS A 30 -12.35 9.29 4.34
N CYS A 31 -12.24 8.07 4.83
CA CYS A 31 -11.30 7.04 4.38
C CYS A 31 -12.02 5.72 4.08
N ASP A 32 -13.27 5.77 3.64
CA ASP A 32 -14.14 4.59 3.46
C ASP A 32 -13.68 3.62 2.36
N THR A 33 -12.81 4.09 1.47
CA THR A 33 -12.13 3.33 0.41
C THR A 33 -10.95 2.51 0.91
N VAL A 34 -10.40 2.81 2.09
CA VAL A 34 -9.26 2.08 2.66
C VAL A 34 -9.72 0.73 3.18
N ASP A 35 -8.99 -0.33 2.81
CA ASP A 35 -9.32 -1.68 3.22
C ASP A 35 -9.31 -1.81 4.75
N GLY A 36 -10.33 -2.49 5.28
CA GLY A 36 -10.51 -2.70 6.72
C GLY A 36 -11.19 -1.57 7.48
N VAL A 37 -11.31 -0.34 6.93
CA VAL A 37 -12.01 0.77 7.60
C VAL A 37 -13.45 0.41 7.96
N ARG A 38 -14.20 -0.21 7.04
CA ARG A 38 -15.58 -0.67 7.30
C ARG A 38 -15.68 -1.63 8.49
N LYS A 39 -14.66 -2.46 8.70
CA LYS A 39 -14.59 -3.40 9.84
C LYS A 39 -14.35 -2.66 11.16
N ILE A 40 -13.48 -1.65 11.16
CA ILE A 40 -13.27 -0.78 12.33
C ILE A 40 -14.56 0.01 12.65
N SER A 41 -15.20 0.61 11.65
CA SER A 41 -16.48 1.31 11.83
C SER A 41 -17.55 0.40 12.45
N LYS A 42 -17.61 -0.87 12.04
CA LYS A 42 -18.52 -1.86 12.65
C LYS A 42 -18.20 -2.13 14.12
N LYS A 43 -16.91 -2.25 14.48
CA LYS A 43 -16.48 -2.45 15.88
C LYS A 43 -16.84 -1.24 16.76
N ILE A 44 -16.59 -0.02 16.29
CA ILE A 44 -16.98 1.22 16.99
C ILE A 44 -18.51 1.29 17.13
N SER A 45 -19.26 0.96 16.08
CA SER A 45 -20.72 0.93 16.14
C SER A 45 -21.27 -0.06 17.17
N GLN A 46 -20.58 -1.19 17.39
CA GLN A 46 -20.96 -2.18 18.41
C GLN A 46 -20.71 -1.65 19.83
N GLU A 47 -19.60 -0.97 20.08
CA GLU A 47 -19.32 -0.28 21.35
C GLU A 47 -20.39 0.79 21.64
N LEU A 48 -20.76 1.60 20.64
CA LEU A 48 -21.81 2.59 20.77
C LEU A 48 -23.17 1.97 21.11
N LYS A 49 -23.53 0.85 20.46
CA LYS A 49 -24.76 0.12 20.76
C LYS A 49 -24.77 -0.40 22.20
N PHE A 50 -23.64 -0.92 22.67
CA PHE A 50 -23.50 -1.39 24.04
C PHE A 50 -23.66 -0.25 25.05
N LEU A 51 -22.92 0.85 24.88
CA LEU A 51 -22.97 2.01 25.77
C LEU A 51 -24.37 2.66 25.82
N ASN A 52 -25.02 2.81 24.66
CA ASN A 52 -26.40 3.28 24.60
C ASN A 52 -27.35 2.35 25.36
N LYS A 53 -27.21 1.03 25.21
CA LYS A 53 -28.05 0.05 25.91
C LYS A 53 -27.91 0.16 27.43
N VAL A 54 -26.69 0.19 27.97
CA VAL A 54 -26.47 0.29 29.42
C VAL A 54 -26.89 1.65 29.98
N LYS A 55 -26.75 2.72 29.18
CA LYS A 55 -27.24 4.06 29.51
C LYS A 55 -28.76 4.10 29.61
N THR A 56 -29.48 3.61 28.60
CA THR A 56 -30.96 3.54 28.62
C THR A 56 -31.48 2.67 29.75
N ALA A 57 -30.80 1.56 30.05
CA ALA A 57 -31.15 0.67 31.15
C ALA A 57 -30.76 1.20 32.54
N LYS A 58 -30.06 2.35 32.64
CA LYS A 58 -29.52 2.91 33.89
C LYS A 58 -28.63 1.92 34.67
N THR A 59 -27.86 1.11 33.96
CA THR A 59 -26.93 0.08 34.51
C THR A 59 -25.47 0.41 34.21
N VAL A 60 -25.17 1.68 33.94
CA VAL A 60 -23.80 2.14 33.68
C VAL A 60 -22.94 1.90 34.92
N SER A 61 -21.72 1.40 34.70
CA SER A 61 -20.72 1.21 35.74
C SER A 61 -19.42 1.86 35.30
N ILE A 62 -18.55 2.20 36.26
CA ILE A 62 -17.22 2.77 35.95
C ILE A 62 -16.39 1.82 35.07
N ASN A 63 -16.55 0.51 35.25
CA ASN A 63 -15.88 -0.51 34.44
C ASN A 63 -16.31 -0.45 32.97
N HIS A 64 -17.58 -0.14 32.67
CA HIS A 64 -18.04 0.05 31.29
C HIS A 64 -17.32 1.23 30.61
N ILE A 65 -16.95 2.26 31.36
CA ILE A 65 -16.28 3.46 30.85
C ILE A 65 -14.77 3.21 30.70
N LEU A 66 -14.12 2.68 31.74
CA LEU A 66 -12.68 2.45 31.77
C LEU A 66 -12.23 1.35 30.81
N CYS A 67 -13.04 0.30 30.63
CA CYS A 67 -12.73 -0.81 29.73
C CYS A 67 -13.22 -0.60 28.29
N SER A 68 -13.76 0.58 27.95
CA SER A 68 -14.23 0.84 26.59
C SER A 68 -13.07 0.89 25.60
N ASN A 69 -13.21 0.18 24.48
CA ASN A 69 -12.24 0.16 23.40
C ASN A 69 -12.15 1.49 22.63
N LEU A 70 -13.09 2.43 22.88
CA LEU A 70 -13.16 3.71 22.17
C LEU A 70 -11.92 4.58 22.34
N THR A 71 -11.21 4.47 23.46
CA THR A 71 -9.93 5.18 23.65
C THR A 71 -8.85 4.66 22.70
N HIS A 72 -8.78 3.33 22.50
CA HIS A 72 -7.86 2.73 21.53
C HIS A 72 -8.26 3.10 20.10
N PHE A 73 -9.55 3.00 19.75
CA PHE A 73 -10.03 3.42 18.44
C PHE A 73 -9.78 4.90 18.16
N ALA A 74 -9.88 5.78 19.15
CA ALA A 74 -9.58 7.19 18.98
C ALA A 74 -8.14 7.42 18.51
N CYS A 75 -7.17 6.72 19.13
CA CYS A 75 -5.79 6.83 18.69
C CYS A 75 -5.55 6.18 17.32
N LEU A 76 -6.15 5.02 17.07
CA LEU A 76 -6.06 4.36 15.76
C LEU A 76 -6.55 5.30 14.64
N VAL A 77 -7.73 5.90 14.80
CA VAL A 77 -8.32 6.81 13.82
C VAL A 77 -7.48 8.07 13.67
N GLN A 78 -6.97 8.64 14.76
CA GLN A 78 -6.12 9.81 14.67
C GLN A 78 -4.79 9.52 13.96
N CYS A 79 -4.16 8.37 14.26
CA CYS A 79 -2.96 7.91 13.56
C CYS A 79 -3.24 7.65 12.07
N LEU A 80 -4.38 7.04 11.76
CA LEU A 80 -4.81 6.82 10.38
C LEU A 80 -4.91 8.13 9.61
N LEU A 81 -5.55 9.15 10.19
CA LEU A 81 -5.73 10.46 9.56
C LEU A 81 -4.44 11.27 9.43
N SER A 82 -3.38 10.94 10.17
CA SER A 82 -2.07 11.59 10.04
C SER A 82 -1.12 10.87 9.07
N CYS A 83 -1.53 9.71 8.54
CA CYS A 83 -0.79 8.95 7.54
C CYS A 83 -1.19 9.36 6.12
N GLN A 84 -0.31 9.06 5.16
CA GLN A 84 -0.56 9.26 3.73
C GLN A 84 -0.50 7.92 3.01
N ASP A 85 -1.17 7.84 1.85
CA ASP A 85 -1.23 6.65 1.00
C ASP A 85 -1.54 5.37 1.79
N VAL A 86 -2.53 5.46 2.68
CA VAL A 86 -2.96 4.34 3.51
C VAL A 86 -3.69 3.33 2.65
N ILE A 87 -3.20 2.09 2.64
CA ILE A 87 -3.79 1.01 1.84
C ILE A 87 -4.63 0.04 2.68
N HIS A 88 -4.37 -0.09 3.99
CA HIS A 88 -5.12 -1.02 4.84
C HIS A 88 -5.09 -0.65 6.33
N VAL A 89 -6.16 -0.98 7.06
CA VAL A 89 -6.29 -0.91 8.53
C VAL A 89 -6.70 -2.27 9.10
N ASP A 90 -6.16 -2.70 10.24
CA ASP A 90 -6.39 -4.07 10.80
C ASP A 90 -5.97 -5.17 9.81
N TYR A 91 -4.78 -5.00 9.22
CA TYR A 91 -4.21 -5.88 8.20
C TYR A 91 -3.69 -7.19 8.83
N PRO A 92 -4.27 -8.35 8.46
CA PRO A 92 -3.78 -9.63 8.95
C PRO A 92 -2.53 -10.05 8.16
N LEU A 93 -1.43 -10.34 8.88
CA LEU A 93 -0.24 -10.86 8.22
C LEU A 93 -0.44 -12.34 7.85
N PRO A 94 -0.08 -12.75 6.62
CA PRO A 94 -0.16 -14.13 6.16
C PRO A 94 1.06 -14.92 6.68
N LEU A 95 1.14 -15.14 8.00
CA LEU A 95 2.17 -15.99 8.59
C LEU A 95 1.69 -17.44 8.57
N GLU A 96 2.38 -18.32 7.83
CA GLU A 96 1.92 -19.70 7.57
C GLU A 96 1.93 -20.63 8.81
N ASP A 97 2.57 -20.26 9.92
CA ASP A 97 2.80 -21.22 11.02
C ASP A 97 2.50 -20.69 12.44
N ARG A 98 1.74 -19.60 12.58
CA ARG A 98 1.42 -19.04 13.90
C ARG A 98 -0.03 -19.27 14.29
N GLY A 99 -0.24 -19.93 15.44
CA GLY A 99 -1.56 -20.13 16.05
C GLY A 99 -2.31 -18.83 16.40
N SER A 100 -1.61 -17.69 16.45
CA SER A 100 -2.21 -16.35 16.46
C SER A 100 -1.69 -15.52 15.28
N LYS A 101 -2.62 -14.97 14.49
CA LYS A 101 -2.27 -14.11 13.35
C LYS A 101 -1.82 -12.75 13.84
N LEU A 102 -0.56 -12.39 13.59
CA LEU A 102 -0.05 -11.03 13.80
C LEU A 102 -0.87 -10.06 12.93
N ARG A 103 -1.23 -8.89 13.47
CA ARG A 103 -2.04 -7.90 12.76
C ARG A 103 -1.43 -6.51 12.86
N VAL A 104 -1.11 -5.93 11.72
CA VAL A 104 -0.66 -4.54 11.59
C VAL A 104 -1.88 -3.64 11.70
N ASP A 105 -1.80 -2.61 12.52
CA ASP A 105 -2.95 -1.74 12.77
C ASP A 105 -3.21 -0.82 11.58
N ILE A 106 -2.16 -0.23 11.00
CA ILE A 106 -2.24 0.63 9.80
C ILE A 106 -1.07 0.31 8.86
N VAL A 107 -1.37 0.14 7.58
CA VAL A 107 -0.38 0.02 6.50
C VAL A 107 -0.41 1.31 5.68
N ALA A 108 0.66 2.08 5.75
CA ALA A 108 0.80 3.42 5.19
C ALA A 108 1.93 3.50 4.15
N ASP A 109 2.10 4.67 3.53
CA ASP A 109 3.12 4.95 2.52
C ASP A 109 3.08 3.92 1.37
N GLY A 110 1.88 3.59 0.89
CA GLY A 110 1.68 2.63 -0.21
C GLY A 110 1.99 1.16 0.14
N GLY A 111 2.31 0.86 1.39
CA GLY A 111 2.77 -0.48 1.83
C GLY A 111 4.14 -0.46 2.51
N ALA A 112 4.90 0.62 2.37
CA ALA A 112 6.27 0.72 2.87
C ALA A 112 6.38 0.94 4.39
N THR A 113 5.29 1.29 5.08
CA THR A 113 5.28 1.50 6.54
C THR A 113 4.18 0.69 7.21
N TRP A 114 4.56 -0.09 8.23
CA TRP A 114 3.64 -0.82 9.10
C TRP A 114 3.59 -0.18 10.48
N ILE A 115 2.40 0.22 10.93
CA ILE A 115 2.22 0.92 12.20
C ILE A 115 1.44 0.04 13.17
N LYS A 116 1.96 -0.06 14.40
CA LYS A 116 1.31 -0.68 15.54
C LYS A 116 1.00 0.37 16.61
N VAL A 117 -0.28 0.53 16.95
CA VAL A 117 -0.75 1.49 17.96
C VAL A 117 -0.78 0.81 19.33
N ILE A 118 0.09 1.27 20.24
CA ILE A 118 0.26 0.71 21.58
C ILE A 118 -0.42 1.60 22.62
N ALA A 119 -1.65 1.21 23.00
CA ALA A 119 -2.49 1.92 23.96
C ALA A 119 -2.33 1.45 25.43
N ARG A 120 -1.38 0.56 25.72
CA ARG A 120 -1.19 0.00 27.07
C ARG A 120 -0.60 1.05 28.03
N ASN A 121 -0.96 0.93 29.32
CA ASN A 121 -0.40 1.74 30.39
C ASN A 121 1.12 1.42 30.55
N PRO A 122 2.00 2.43 30.71
CA PRO A 122 3.45 2.24 30.90
C PRO A 122 3.80 1.22 31.98
N LYS A 123 3.05 1.19 33.09
CA LYS A 123 3.28 0.24 34.18
C LYS A 123 3.10 -1.21 33.73
N SER A 124 2.07 -1.50 32.91
CA SER A 124 1.85 -2.85 32.39
C SER A 124 2.81 -3.23 31.26
N LEU A 125 3.40 -2.24 30.58
CA LEU A 125 4.50 -2.48 29.63
C LEU A 125 5.79 -2.85 30.37
N SER A 126 6.16 -2.09 31.40
CA SER A 126 7.35 -2.37 32.23
C SER A 126 7.24 -3.71 32.96
N ASP A 127 6.08 -4.03 33.54
CA ASP A 127 5.86 -5.33 34.19
C ASP A 127 6.00 -6.50 33.20
N ALA A 128 5.63 -6.32 31.92
CA ALA A 128 5.79 -7.34 30.88
C ALA A 128 7.24 -7.57 30.48
N VAL A 129 8.06 -6.52 30.42
CA VAL A 129 9.49 -6.62 30.11
C VAL A 129 10.24 -7.35 31.24
N HIS A 130 9.86 -7.11 32.50
CA HIS A 130 10.48 -7.74 33.67
C HIS A 130 9.91 -9.13 34.02
N GLY A 131 9.12 -9.74 33.14
CA GLY A 131 8.52 -11.06 33.36
C GLY A 131 7.50 -11.12 34.50
N ARG A 132 6.94 -9.98 34.90
CA ARG A 132 5.92 -9.85 35.97
C ARG A 132 4.49 -9.90 35.44
N THR A 133 4.27 -10.58 34.32
CA THR A 133 2.95 -10.72 33.71
C THR A 133 2.42 -12.14 33.84
N SER A 134 1.12 -12.31 33.55
CA SER A 134 0.48 -13.62 33.54
C SER A 134 1.17 -14.55 32.52
N TYR A 135 1.34 -15.82 32.91
CA TYR A 135 1.94 -16.87 32.09
C TYR A 135 1.34 -16.89 30.67
N GLY A 136 2.20 -16.75 29.64
CA GLY A 136 1.81 -16.72 28.23
C GLY A 136 1.61 -15.33 27.60
N SER A 137 1.87 -14.24 28.33
CA SER A 137 1.84 -12.88 27.77
C SER A 137 3.23 -12.47 27.24
N LYS A 138 3.31 -12.17 25.94
CA LYS A 138 4.55 -11.72 25.29
C LYS A 138 4.95 -10.32 25.72
N SER A 139 6.26 -10.09 25.81
CA SER A 139 6.79 -8.75 26.05
C SER A 139 6.61 -7.84 24.83
N ILE A 140 6.72 -6.53 25.00
CA ILE A 140 6.65 -5.59 23.89
C ILE A 140 7.86 -5.72 22.95
N LEU A 141 9.02 -6.13 23.49
CA LEU A 141 10.25 -6.40 22.73
C LEU A 141 10.11 -7.67 21.89
N GLU A 142 9.54 -8.73 22.45
CA GLU A 142 9.20 -9.93 21.67
C GLU A 142 8.25 -9.57 20.54
N GLN A 143 7.18 -8.80 20.84
CA GLN A 143 6.26 -8.33 19.81
C GLN A 143 6.97 -7.50 18.73
N ALA A 144 7.91 -6.63 19.09
CA ALA A 144 8.72 -5.87 18.14
C ALA A 144 9.52 -6.80 17.21
N GLY A 145 10.21 -7.81 17.78
CA GLY A 145 10.94 -8.80 17.00
C GLY A 145 10.04 -9.55 16.01
N GLU A 146 8.83 -9.94 16.42
CA GLU A 146 7.88 -10.60 15.53
C GLU A 146 7.43 -9.72 14.36
N TYR A 147 7.33 -8.40 14.57
CA TYR A 147 7.00 -7.47 13.48
C TYR A 147 8.16 -7.30 12.52
N VAL A 148 9.39 -7.17 13.03
CA VAL A 148 10.59 -7.00 12.19
C VAL A 148 10.84 -8.25 11.37
N GLU A 149 10.80 -9.43 11.98
CA GLU A 149 10.90 -10.72 11.29
C GLU A 149 9.81 -10.86 10.21
N ALA A 150 8.56 -10.48 10.54
CA ALA A 150 7.48 -10.52 9.57
C ALA A 150 7.66 -9.51 8.43
N ALA A 151 8.20 -8.32 8.70
CA ALA A 151 8.48 -7.31 7.68
C ALA A 151 9.59 -7.77 6.73
N GLU A 152 10.64 -8.39 7.27
CA GLU A 152 11.73 -8.99 6.48
C GLU A 152 11.24 -10.15 5.60
N ALA A 153 10.34 -10.98 6.12
CA ALA A 153 9.74 -12.09 5.37
C ALA A 153 8.68 -11.65 4.35
N ASN A 154 8.21 -10.40 4.40
CA ASN A 154 7.16 -9.87 3.52
C ASN A 154 7.58 -8.52 2.92
N PRO A 155 8.60 -8.51 2.04
CA PRO A 155 9.09 -7.29 1.45
C PRO A 155 8.04 -6.60 0.56
N HIS A 156 7.90 -5.29 0.72
CA HIS A 156 7.16 -4.42 -0.18
C HIS A 156 8.13 -3.75 -1.16
N MET A 157 7.94 -3.97 -2.46
CA MET A 157 8.84 -3.44 -3.50
C MET A 157 10.32 -3.77 -3.24
N PHE A 158 10.60 -5.05 -2.92
CA PHE A 158 11.92 -5.59 -2.59
C PHE A 158 12.55 -5.09 -1.28
N LYS A 159 11.82 -4.36 -0.44
CA LYS A 159 12.30 -3.90 0.85
C LYS A 159 11.36 -4.28 1.99
N ALA A 160 11.93 -4.67 3.11
CA ALA A 160 11.17 -4.85 4.34
C ALA A 160 10.43 -3.53 4.68
N PRO A 161 9.11 -3.57 4.90
CA PRO A 161 8.38 -2.39 5.38
C PRO A 161 8.96 -1.89 6.69
N ARG A 162 9.06 -0.57 6.84
CA ARG A 162 9.48 0.03 8.11
C ARG A 162 8.43 -0.25 9.18
N VAL A 163 8.84 -0.81 10.31
CA VAL A 163 7.98 -1.06 11.45
C VAL A 163 8.00 0.14 12.39
N VAL A 164 6.81 0.68 12.69
CA VAL A 164 6.61 1.82 13.58
C VAL A 164 5.73 1.41 14.77
N PHE A 165 6.24 1.56 15.98
CA PHE A 165 5.43 1.41 17.20
C PHE A 165 5.06 2.80 17.73
N ARG A 166 3.77 3.10 17.71
CA ARG A 166 3.23 4.38 18.19
C ARG A 166 2.61 4.20 19.57
N PHE A 167 3.26 4.74 20.59
CA PHE A 167 2.83 4.66 21.98
C PHE A 167 1.92 5.85 22.34
N LEU A 168 0.79 5.56 22.99
CA LEU A 168 -0.13 6.59 23.49
C LEU A 168 0.38 7.25 24.78
N SER A 169 1.22 6.54 25.53
CA SER A 169 1.74 6.98 26.82
C SER A 169 3.25 7.12 26.75
N LYS A 170 3.82 7.97 27.61
CA LYS A 170 5.28 8.02 27.79
C LYS A 170 5.80 6.64 28.18
N ILE A 171 6.88 6.24 27.55
CA ILE A 171 7.69 5.10 27.95
C ILE A 171 9.07 5.62 28.34
N ASP A 172 9.79 4.84 29.13
CA ASP A 172 11.15 5.18 29.54
C ASP A 172 12.13 5.11 28.35
N ASP A 173 13.18 5.93 28.41
CA ASP A 173 14.17 6.06 27.33
C ASP A 173 14.96 4.75 27.11
N GLU A 174 15.07 3.92 28.14
CA GLU A 174 15.70 2.59 28.05
C GLU A 174 14.89 1.67 27.15
N LEU A 175 13.57 1.59 27.36
CA LEU A 175 12.66 0.81 26.51
C LEU A 175 12.60 1.35 25.08
N VAL A 176 12.66 2.68 24.89
CA VAL A 176 12.76 3.28 23.55
C VAL A 176 14.01 2.76 22.86
N PHE A 177 15.17 2.86 23.53
CA PHE A 177 16.44 2.38 23.00
C PHE A 177 16.41 0.89 22.67
N GLU A 178 15.88 0.05 23.56
CA GLU A 178 15.77 -1.40 23.31
C GLU A 178 14.88 -1.72 22.09
N LEU A 179 13.75 -1.03 21.93
CA LEU A 179 12.88 -1.20 20.76
C LEU A 179 13.55 -0.75 19.46
N GLU A 180 14.31 0.34 19.51
CA GLU A 180 15.09 0.81 18.37
C GLU A 180 16.22 -0.14 18.00
N GLN A 181 16.88 -0.77 18.98
CA GLN A 181 17.88 -1.84 18.74
C GLN A 181 17.26 -3.09 18.09
N VAL A 182 15.99 -3.38 18.35
CA VAL A 182 15.25 -4.45 17.65
C VAL A 182 14.95 -4.08 16.19
N GLY A 183 15.01 -2.80 15.81
CA GLY A 183 14.74 -2.33 14.45
C GLY A 183 13.38 -1.65 14.27
N VAL A 184 12.70 -1.28 15.37
CA VAL A 184 11.43 -0.57 15.32
C VAL A 184 11.64 0.93 15.48
N THR A 185 10.99 1.73 14.63
CA THR A 185 10.87 3.18 14.86
C THR A 185 9.84 3.45 15.95
N VAL A 186 10.25 4.10 17.04
CA VAL A 186 9.38 4.38 18.18
C VAL A 186 8.86 5.82 18.11
N LEU A 187 7.54 5.99 18.24
CA LEU A 187 6.90 7.30 18.32
C LEU A 187 6.14 7.43 19.66
N VAL A 188 6.56 8.37 20.51
CA VAL A 188 6.02 8.57 21.88
C VAL A 188 5.43 9.97 22.01
N LEU A 189 4.09 10.11 22.11
CA LEU A 189 3.34 11.38 22.22
C LEU A 189 3.58 12.39 21.07
N GLN A 190 2.82 13.46 20.83
CA GLN A 190 1.37 13.68 20.94
C GLN A 190 0.72 13.16 19.65
N THR A 191 -0.55 12.79 19.72
CA THR A 191 -1.29 12.12 18.65
C THR A 191 -1.43 12.91 17.33
N SER A 192 -0.87 14.12 17.24
CA SER A 192 -0.88 14.99 16.05
C SER A 192 0.38 14.95 15.19
N GLU A 193 1.52 14.44 15.68
CA GLU A 193 2.72 14.43 14.84
C GLU A 193 2.58 13.37 13.74
N PRO A 194 2.69 13.77 12.46
CA PRO A 194 2.59 12.83 11.35
C PRO A 194 3.69 11.78 11.48
N VAL A 195 3.38 10.54 11.10
CA VAL A 195 4.43 9.52 10.96
C VAL A 195 5.40 10.03 9.89
N PRO A 196 6.71 10.22 10.19
CA PRO A 196 7.66 10.66 9.18
C PRO A 196 7.59 9.70 8.02
N ARG A 197 7.48 10.17 6.77
CA ARG A 197 7.37 9.26 5.62
C ARG A 197 8.58 8.34 5.55
N ALA A 198 8.36 7.08 5.16
CA ALA A 198 9.47 6.27 4.68
C ALA A 198 10.06 6.96 3.43
N GLU A 199 11.38 6.90 3.24
CA GLU A 199 11.97 7.38 2.00
C GLU A 199 11.33 6.65 0.81
N ILE A 200 10.91 7.42 -0.20
CA ILE A 200 10.29 6.89 -1.41
C ILE A 200 11.26 5.89 -2.02
N THR A 201 10.79 4.66 -2.20
CA THR A 201 11.46 3.49 -2.80
C THR A 201 12.86 3.80 -3.37
N THR A 202 13.88 3.42 -2.62
CA THR A 202 15.29 3.41 -3.05
C THR A 202 15.56 2.43 -4.21
N VAL A 203 14.52 1.95 -4.90
CA VAL A 203 14.67 1.02 -6.01
C VAL A 203 15.30 1.80 -7.14
N THR A 204 16.53 1.42 -7.48
CA THR A 204 17.32 2.06 -8.53
C THR A 204 17.05 1.46 -9.89
N LYS A 205 16.44 0.27 -9.98
CA LYS A 205 16.22 -0.45 -11.24
C LYS A 205 14.76 -0.55 -11.62
N LEU A 206 14.46 -0.28 -12.90
CA LEU A 206 13.14 -0.46 -13.50
C LEU A 206 13.21 -1.45 -14.64
N ASN A 207 12.32 -2.44 -14.62
CA ASN A 207 12.10 -3.35 -15.74
C ASN A 207 10.95 -2.82 -16.60
N LEU A 208 11.19 -2.50 -17.87
CA LEU A 208 10.15 -1.96 -18.74
C LEU A 208 9.41 -3.09 -19.46
N ASP A 209 8.10 -3.21 -19.20
CA ASP A 209 7.21 -4.10 -19.95
C ASP A 209 6.93 -3.55 -21.37
N ILE A 210 6.49 -4.42 -22.27
CA ILE A 210 6.12 -4.10 -23.65
C ILE A 210 5.13 -2.93 -23.68
N THR A 211 4.14 -2.94 -22.80
CA THR A 211 3.13 -1.87 -22.72
C THR A 211 3.72 -0.51 -22.36
N THR A 212 4.78 -0.50 -21.55
CA THR A 212 5.48 0.72 -21.17
C THR A 212 6.35 1.22 -22.30
N LEU A 213 7.07 0.33 -22.99
CA LEU A 213 7.81 0.67 -24.21
C LEU A 213 6.89 1.31 -25.25
N ILE A 214 5.70 0.72 -25.49
CA ILE A 214 4.67 1.27 -26.39
C ILE A 214 4.20 2.65 -25.92
N ALA A 215 3.78 2.77 -24.65
CA ALA A 215 3.25 4.01 -24.14
C ALA A 215 4.30 5.14 -24.15
N TYR A 216 5.58 4.83 -23.92
CA TYR A 216 6.64 5.83 -23.91
C TYR A 216 6.93 6.40 -25.30
N VAL A 217 6.83 5.59 -26.37
CA VAL A 217 7.16 6.00 -27.74
C VAL A 217 5.95 6.41 -28.59
N SER A 218 4.73 6.10 -28.14
CA SER A 218 3.49 6.40 -28.85
C SER A 218 3.39 7.86 -29.30
N ALA A 219 2.89 8.12 -30.51
CA ALA A 219 2.60 9.48 -30.93
C ALA A 219 1.62 10.18 -29.98
N MET A 220 0.62 9.45 -29.47
CA MET A 220 -0.38 9.94 -28.53
C MET A 220 0.25 10.60 -27.30
N THR A 221 1.24 9.95 -26.69
CA THR A 221 1.91 10.44 -25.46
C THR A 221 3.02 11.45 -25.74
N ASN A 222 3.39 11.61 -27.01
CA ASN A 222 4.45 12.52 -27.46
C ASN A 222 3.89 13.71 -28.24
N GLY A 223 2.73 14.23 -27.79
CA GLY A 223 2.13 15.46 -28.29
C GLY A 223 1.03 15.30 -29.33
N SER A 224 0.71 14.06 -29.75
CA SER A 224 -0.33 13.78 -30.75
C SER A 224 -1.62 13.23 -30.12
N ALA A 225 -2.10 13.86 -29.05
CA ALA A 225 -3.31 13.42 -28.34
C ALA A 225 -4.61 14.07 -28.88
N ASN A 226 -4.54 15.04 -29.80
CA ASN A 226 -5.72 15.82 -30.28
C ASN A 226 -6.43 15.17 -31.47
N TRP A 227 -6.65 13.86 -31.42
CA TRP A 227 -7.30 13.12 -32.50
C TRP A 227 -8.55 12.39 -32.01
N GLU A 228 -9.53 12.28 -32.92
CA GLU A 228 -10.63 11.33 -32.84
C GLU A 228 -10.42 10.24 -33.89
N TYR A 229 -10.20 9.02 -33.42
CA TYR A 229 -9.91 7.85 -34.23
C TYR A 229 -11.19 7.11 -34.61
N ASN A 230 -11.11 6.29 -35.66
CA ASN A 230 -12.20 5.39 -36.05
C ASN A 230 -12.48 4.33 -34.98
N GLU A 231 -11.45 3.92 -34.23
CA GLU A 231 -11.55 3.00 -33.11
C GLU A 231 -11.93 3.76 -31.81
N PRO A 232 -13.11 3.51 -31.21
CA PRO A 232 -13.56 4.25 -30.03
C PRO A 232 -12.60 4.19 -28.84
N LEU A 233 -11.91 3.06 -28.67
CA LEU A 233 -10.93 2.88 -27.60
C LEU A 233 -9.71 3.82 -27.76
N LEU A 234 -9.27 4.08 -28.99
CA LEU A 234 -8.15 5.00 -29.24
C LEU A 234 -8.57 6.45 -28.97
N THR A 235 -9.81 6.81 -29.33
CA THR A 235 -10.39 8.12 -28.98
C THR A 235 -10.47 8.33 -27.48
N GLU A 236 -10.89 7.33 -26.72
CA GLU A 236 -10.89 7.40 -25.25
C GLU A 236 -9.48 7.51 -24.69
N GLN A 237 -8.50 6.74 -25.21
CA GLN A 237 -7.10 6.85 -24.78
C GLN A 237 -6.51 8.25 -25.06
N ALA A 238 -6.83 8.84 -26.21
CA ALA A 238 -6.43 10.21 -26.54
C ALA A 238 -7.06 11.23 -25.58
N ARG A 239 -8.34 11.04 -25.21
CA ARG A 239 -8.98 11.87 -24.18
C ARG A 239 -8.27 11.74 -22.84
N TRP A 240 -7.97 10.51 -22.41
CA TRP A 240 -7.24 10.27 -21.17
C TRP A 240 -5.85 10.89 -21.20
N GLU A 241 -5.16 10.88 -22.34
CA GLU A 241 -3.85 11.51 -22.47
C GLU A 241 -3.90 13.02 -22.32
N ARG A 242 -4.96 13.68 -22.83
CA ARG A 242 -5.16 15.12 -22.62
C ARG A 242 -5.49 15.47 -21.16
N GLU A 243 -6.28 14.62 -20.49
CA GLU A 243 -6.65 14.82 -19.09
C GLU A 243 -5.49 14.51 -18.13
N LYS A 244 -4.72 13.45 -18.43
CA LYS A 244 -3.64 12.92 -17.58
C LYS A 244 -2.50 12.38 -18.46
N PRO A 245 -1.55 13.24 -18.86
CA PRO A 245 -0.43 12.85 -19.70
C PRO A 245 0.50 11.84 -19.01
N ILE A 246 0.89 10.79 -19.72
CA ILE A 246 1.72 9.72 -19.13
C ILE A 246 3.21 9.99 -19.30
N LYS A 247 3.62 10.61 -20.41
CA LYS A 247 5.05 10.81 -20.70
C LYS A 247 5.80 11.55 -19.58
N PRO A 248 5.28 12.65 -19.00
CA PRO A 248 5.93 13.33 -17.88
C PRO A 248 6.02 12.46 -16.62
N VAL A 249 5.01 11.61 -16.38
CA VAL A 249 4.97 10.68 -15.24
C VAL A 249 6.06 9.61 -15.40
N LEU A 250 6.21 9.05 -16.59
CA LEU A 250 7.28 8.09 -16.88
C LEU A 250 8.67 8.74 -16.85
N ASP A 251 8.82 9.96 -17.36
CA ASP A 251 10.10 10.69 -17.31
C ASP A 251 10.54 10.97 -15.87
N GLN A 252 9.60 11.38 -15.01
CA GLN A 252 9.88 11.55 -13.58
C GLN A 252 10.24 10.22 -12.91
N LEU A 253 9.54 9.13 -13.25
CA LEU A 253 9.80 7.80 -12.72
C LEU A 253 11.18 7.27 -13.15
N PHE A 254 11.58 7.51 -14.39
CA PHE A 254 12.84 7.02 -14.97
C PHE A 254 14.06 7.85 -14.51
N HIS A 255 13.83 9.08 -14.06
CA HIS A 255 14.89 9.97 -13.63
C HIS A 255 15.79 9.35 -12.54
N GLY A 256 17.09 9.24 -12.83
CA GLY A 256 18.08 8.70 -11.91
C GLY A 256 17.98 7.18 -11.65
N LYS A 257 17.29 6.43 -12.52
CA LYS A 257 17.13 4.98 -12.41
C LYS A 257 17.78 4.25 -13.59
N ASP A 258 18.23 3.03 -13.32
CA ASP A 258 18.72 2.09 -14.32
C ASP A 258 17.53 1.41 -15.00
N LEU A 259 17.37 1.62 -16.31
CA LEU A 259 16.30 1.02 -17.10
C LEU A 259 16.80 -0.29 -17.71
N ILE A 260 16.08 -1.38 -17.48
CA ILE A 260 16.39 -2.69 -18.03
C ILE A 260 15.21 -3.29 -18.78
N CYS A 261 15.51 -4.12 -19.79
CA CYS A 261 14.54 -4.96 -20.48
C CYS A 261 15.11 -6.35 -20.72
N CYS A 262 14.24 -7.36 -20.74
CA CYS A 262 14.59 -8.69 -21.22
C CYS A 262 14.47 -8.80 -22.75
N GLU A 263 15.18 -9.76 -23.34
CA GLU A 263 15.10 -10.09 -24.77
C GLU A 263 13.67 -10.38 -25.23
N THR A 264 12.87 -11.10 -24.44
CA THR A 264 11.45 -11.36 -24.74
C THR A 264 10.63 -10.06 -24.87
N ALA A 265 10.85 -9.07 -24.00
CA ALA A 265 10.14 -7.79 -24.07
C ALA A 265 10.54 -7.00 -25.31
N VAL A 266 11.85 -6.90 -25.59
CA VAL A 266 12.38 -6.14 -26.73
C VAL A 266 11.95 -6.75 -28.06
N SER A 267 12.11 -8.07 -28.23
CA SER A 267 11.68 -8.76 -29.46
C SER A 267 10.18 -8.58 -29.71
N SER A 268 9.35 -8.78 -28.69
CA SER A 268 7.90 -8.61 -28.79
C SER A 268 7.48 -7.17 -29.09
N PHE A 269 8.16 -6.20 -28.50
CA PHE A 269 7.93 -4.78 -28.78
C PHE A 269 8.30 -4.45 -30.23
N ASN A 270 9.45 -4.91 -30.71
CA ASN A 270 9.89 -4.68 -32.08
C ASN A 270 8.96 -5.34 -33.11
N GLU A 271 8.41 -6.52 -32.83
CA GLU A 271 7.35 -7.13 -33.66
C GLU A 271 6.14 -6.20 -33.80
N ILE A 272 5.65 -5.66 -32.68
CA ILE A 272 4.50 -4.75 -32.66
C ILE A 272 4.83 -3.43 -33.39
N LEU A 273 5.99 -2.84 -33.11
CA LEU A 273 6.44 -1.58 -33.69
C LEU A 273 6.67 -1.72 -35.21
N THR A 274 7.13 -2.87 -35.68
CA THR A 274 7.29 -3.15 -37.11
C THR A 274 5.94 -3.13 -37.83
N ILE A 275 4.92 -3.74 -37.22
CA ILE A 275 3.59 -3.88 -37.82
C ILE A 275 2.76 -2.60 -37.71
N LEU A 276 2.81 -1.91 -36.55
CA LEU A 276 1.89 -0.82 -36.22
C LEU A 276 2.57 0.56 -36.15
N GLY A 277 3.88 0.62 -35.94
CA GLY A 277 4.59 1.86 -35.63
C GLY A 277 4.85 2.73 -36.85
N GLY A 278 4.59 4.03 -36.70
CA GLY A 278 4.97 5.06 -37.67
C GLY A 278 6.46 5.43 -37.59
N PRO A 279 6.95 6.27 -38.53
CA PRO A 279 8.36 6.66 -38.58
C PRO A 279 8.83 7.41 -37.32
N ASN A 280 8.02 8.28 -36.72
CA ASN A 280 8.42 9.01 -35.52
C ASN A 280 8.39 8.12 -34.27
N GLU A 281 7.43 7.20 -34.16
CA GLU A 281 7.39 6.17 -33.10
C GLU A 281 8.62 5.26 -33.17
N LYS A 282 9.05 4.89 -34.38
CA LYS A 282 10.29 4.12 -34.61
C LYS A 282 11.54 4.90 -34.20
N ALA A 283 11.65 6.17 -34.59
CA ALA A 283 12.76 7.02 -34.18
C ALA A 283 12.82 7.21 -32.65
N ARG A 284 11.68 7.38 -31.98
CA ARG A 284 11.61 7.45 -30.51
C ARG A 284 11.99 6.12 -29.84
N ALA A 285 11.68 4.99 -30.46
CA ALA A 285 12.10 3.68 -29.95
C ALA A 285 13.62 3.51 -30.00
N GLU A 286 14.28 3.96 -31.07
CA GLU A 286 15.75 3.97 -31.16
C GLU A 286 16.36 4.81 -30.03
N GLN A 287 15.86 6.02 -29.82
CA GLN A 287 16.29 6.90 -28.72
C GLN A 287 16.04 6.28 -27.33
N LEU A 288 14.90 5.61 -27.13
CA LEU A 288 14.62 4.93 -25.87
C LEU A 288 15.63 3.82 -25.59
N PHE A 289 15.99 3.02 -26.58
CA PHE A 289 16.93 1.92 -26.40
C PHE A 289 18.38 2.36 -26.18
N GLU A 290 18.75 3.60 -26.46
CA GLU A 290 20.04 4.17 -26.03
C GLU A 290 20.13 4.30 -24.50
N MET A 291 19.00 4.41 -23.81
CA MET A 291 18.92 4.57 -22.35
C MET A 291 18.61 3.25 -21.62
N VAL A 292 18.23 2.19 -22.34
CA VAL A 292 17.77 0.91 -21.77
C VAL A 292 18.84 -0.16 -21.93
N THR A 293 19.22 -0.80 -20.82
CA THR A 293 20.12 -1.96 -20.86
C THR A 293 19.33 -3.23 -21.13
N ILE A 294 19.58 -3.87 -22.28
CA ILE A 294 18.95 -5.13 -22.67
C ILE A 294 19.75 -6.29 -22.08
N LEU A 295 19.09 -7.19 -21.35
CA LEU A 295 19.69 -8.35 -20.71
C LEU A 295 19.01 -9.65 -21.17
N PRO A 296 19.70 -10.81 -21.09
CA PRO A 296 19.13 -12.10 -21.43
C PRO A 296 17.92 -12.46 -20.59
N ASP A 297 17.05 -13.30 -21.16
CA ASP A 297 15.94 -13.90 -20.43
C ASP A 297 16.43 -14.75 -19.23
N VAL A 298 15.60 -14.80 -18.18
CA VAL A 298 15.90 -15.53 -16.95
C VAL A 298 15.03 -16.79 -16.81
N LEU A 299 15.49 -17.74 -16.01
CA LEU A 299 14.64 -18.83 -15.54
C LEU A 299 13.58 -18.30 -14.56
N LEU A 300 12.41 -18.94 -14.54
CA LEU A 300 11.35 -18.58 -13.60
C LEU A 300 11.83 -18.73 -12.13
N PRO A 301 11.73 -17.66 -11.32
CA PRO A 301 11.98 -17.71 -9.88
C PRO A 301 11.12 -18.78 -9.20
N ASP A 302 11.60 -19.36 -8.11
CA ASP A 302 10.91 -20.43 -7.37
C ASP A 302 9.47 -20.03 -6.99
N GLU A 303 9.29 -18.79 -6.54
CA GLU A 303 8.01 -18.17 -6.17
C GLU A 303 7.00 -18.14 -7.32
N MET A 304 7.47 -18.05 -8.56
CA MET A 304 6.62 -18.00 -9.75
C MET A 304 6.33 -19.40 -10.35
N ARG A 305 7.01 -20.46 -9.89
CA ARG A 305 6.87 -21.80 -10.52
C ARG A 305 5.47 -22.39 -10.41
N ASN A 306 4.73 -22.01 -9.37
CA ASN A 306 3.37 -22.52 -9.12
C ASN A 306 2.27 -21.69 -9.81
N ILE A 307 2.62 -20.61 -10.51
CA ILE A 307 1.66 -19.82 -11.29
C ILE A 307 1.08 -20.67 -12.42
N ARG A 308 -0.24 -20.76 -12.45
CA ARG A 308 -1.00 -21.39 -13.53
C ARG A 308 -1.14 -20.40 -14.67
N VAL A 309 -0.48 -20.72 -15.78
CA VAL A 309 -0.62 -20.00 -17.05
C VAL A 309 -2.03 -20.24 -17.62
N GLY A 310 -2.70 -19.17 -18.01
CA GLY A 310 -4.06 -19.22 -18.55
C GLY A 310 -4.78 -17.88 -18.44
N GLY A 311 -5.79 -17.67 -19.30
CA GLY A 311 -6.60 -16.44 -19.28
C GLY A 311 -5.75 -15.17 -19.45
N LYS A 312 -5.63 -14.38 -18.37
CA LYS A 312 -4.88 -13.12 -18.30
C LYS A 312 -3.37 -13.30 -18.03
N ILE A 313 -2.95 -14.50 -17.61
CA ILE A 313 -1.53 -14.83 -17.41
C ILE A 313 -1.03 -15.53 -18.67
N LYS A 314 -0.22 -14.82 -19.46
CA LYS A 314 0.40 -15.34 -20.69
C LYS A 314 1.87 -15.70 -20.43
N PRO A 315 2.44 -16.71 -21.13
CA PRO A 315 3.86 -17.07 -20.98
C PRO A 315 4.80 -15.88 -21.17
N ARG A 316 4.53 -15.04 -22.19
CA ARG A 316 5.30 -13.83 -22.48
C ARG A 316 5.31 -12.87 -21.29
N SER A 317 4.14 -12.53 -20.76
CA SER A 317 4.06 -11.64 -19.59
C SER A 317 4.77 -12.27 -18.39
N LEU A 318 4.56 -13.58 -18.15
CA LEU A 318 5.21 -14.28 -17.04
C LEU A 318 6.75 -14.17 -17.10
N GLN A 319 7.34 -14.31 -18.29
CA GLN A 319 8.78 -14.13 -18.50
C GLN A 319 9.26 -12.71 -18.14
N ILE A 320 8.52 -11.69 -18.54
CA ILE A 320 8.85 -10.28 -18.27
C ILE A 320 8.78 -9.97 -16.77
N PHE A 321 7.73 -10.43 -16.08
CA PHE A 321 7.62 -10.23 -14.63
C PHE A 321 8.65 -11.06 -13.85
N ALA A 322 8.97 -12.28 -14.33
CA ALA A 322 10.04 -13.10 -13.77
C ALA A 322 11.40 -12.43 -13.86
N PHE A 323 11.68 -11.78 -15.00
CA PHE A 323 12.88 -10.98 -15.20
C PHE A 323 12.96 -9.81 -14.20
N GLY A 324 11.86 -9.05 -14.03
CA GLY A 324 11.80 -7.98 -13.03
C GLY A 324 12.11 -8.47 -11.61
N LEU A 325 11.49 -9.58 -11.19
CA LEU A 325 11.77 -10.19 -9.88
C LEU A 325 13.23 -10.62 -9.74
N ARG A 326 13.79 -11.30 -10.74
CA ARG A 326 15.16 -11.82 -10.68
C ARG A 326 16.21 -10.73 -10.55
N HIS A 327 15.92 -9.53 -11.04
CA HIS A 327 16.82 -8.39 -11.01
C HIS A 327 16.50 -7.37 -9.91
N GLU A 328 15.55 -7.67 -9.01
CA GLU A 328 15.04 -6.75 -7.98
C GLU A 328 14.61 -5.40 -8.58
N ALA A 329 14.04 -5.44 -9.78
CA ALA A 329 13.61 -4.28 -10.55
C ALA A 329 12.10 -4.16 -10.51
N ILE A 330 11.58 -2.96 -10.18
CA ILE A 330 10.13 -2.71 -10.25
C ILE A 330 9.72 -2.80 -11.73
N THR A 331 8.76 -3.67 -12.02
CA THR A 331 8.25 -3.79 -13.39
C THR A 331 7.24 -2.69 -13.68
N VAL A 332 7.57 -1.83 -14.64
CA VAL A 332 6.68 -0.77 -15.12
C VAL A 332 5.80 -1.37 -16.21
N THR A 333 4.47 -1.26 -16.08
CA THR A 333 3.52 -1.95 -16.97
C THR A 333 2.15 -1.27 -17.00
N SER A 334 1.35 -1.53 -18.04
CA SER A 334 -0.10 -1.25 -18.05
C SER A 334 -0.94 -2.54 -18.02
N ASN A 335 -0.31 -3.70 -17.81
CA ASN A 335 -0.96 -5.00 -17.82
C ASN A 335 -1.56 -5.35 -16.44
N GLU A 336 -2.54 -4.55 -16.01
CA GLU A 336 -3.27 -4.80 -14.76
C GLU A 336 -3.94 -6.18 -14.72
N GLY A 337 -4.29 -6.72 -15.89
CA GLY A 337 -4.90 -8.04 -16.03
C GLY A 337 -3.97 -9.13 -15.51
N PHE A 338 -2.68 -9.07 -15.83
CA PHE A 338 -1.67 -9.97 -15.29
C PHE A 338 -1.51 -9.75 -13.78
N VAL A 339 -1.29 -8.50 -13.35
CA VAL A 339 -1.01 -8.17 -11.94
C VAL A 339 -2.11 -8.69 -11.01
N ARG A 340 -3.39 -8.43 -11.37
CA ARG A 340 -4.53 -8.94 -10.60
C ARG A 340 -4.61 -10.46 -10.60
N ALA A 341 -4.42 -11.10 -11.76
CA ALA A 341 -4.50 -12.55 -11.87
C ALA A 341 -3.37 -13.27 -11.11
N ALA A 342 -2.15 -12.71 -11.12
CA ALA A 342 -1.02 -13.19 -10.34
C ALA A 342 -1.30 -13.08 -8.84
N LYS A 343 -1.79 -11.92 -8.38
CA LYS A 343 -2.15 -11.69 -6.98
C LYS A 343 -3.23 -12.66 -6.49
N MET A 344 -4.22 -12.98 -7.33
CA MET A 344 -5.25 -13.99 -7.02
C MET A 344 -4.69 -15.42 -6.87
N GLN A 345 -3.52 -15.69 -7.43
CA GLN A 345 -2.79 -16.96 -7.28
C GLN A 345 -1.73 -16.93 -6.18
N GLY A 346 -1.69 -15.85 -5.37
CA GLY A 346 -0.75 -15.70 -4.26
C GLY A 346 0.62 -15.13 -4.65
N LEU A 347 0.79 -14.67 -5.90
CA LEU A 347 2.02 -13.99 -6.32
C LEU A 347 1.80 -12.48 -6.35
N GLU A 348 2.46 -11.77 -5.44
CA GLU A 348 2.50 -10.31 -5.45
C GLU A 348 3.80 -9.85 -6.13
N VAL A 349 3.67 -9.27 -7.32
CA VAL A 349 4.80 -8.75 -8.09
C VAL A 349 5.02 -7.26 -7.80
N PRO A 350 6.27 -6.81 -7.55
CA PRO A 350 6.62 -5.40 -7.48
C PRO A 350 6.44 -4.70 -8.82
N VAL A 351 5.42 -3.83 -8.90
CA VAL A 351 5.03 -3.19 -10.15
C VAL A 351 4.71 -1.71 -9.97
N TYR A 352 5.03 -0.93 -10.99
CA TYR A 352 4.45 0.39 -11.20
C TYR A 352 3.45 0.30 -12.35
N VAL A 353 2.16 0.52 -12.04
CA VAL A 353 1.10 0.46 -13.05
C VAL A 353 0.84 1.84 -13.61
N HIS A 354 0.88 1.98 -14.94
CA HIS A 354 0.45 3.18 -15.66
C HIS A 354 -0.75 2.89 -16.56
N ASP A 355 -1.48 3.95 -16.94
CA ASP A 355 -2.61 3.84 -17.85
C ASP A 355 -2.13 3.40 -19.25
N ALA A 356 -2.90 2.55 -19.93
CA ALA A 356 -2.52 2.02 -21.24
C ALA A 356 -2.62 3.09 -22.34
N ARG A 357 -1.66 3.08 -23.28
CA ARG A 357 -1.68 3.89 -24.52
C ARG A 357 -1.20 3.02 -25.68
N ALA A 358 -1.83 3.18 -26.83
CA ALA A 358 -1.47 2.46 -28.05
C ALA A 358 -0.51 3.29 -28.93
N LEU A 359 0.19 2.62 -29.84
CA LEU A 359 0.80 3.29 -30.99
C LEU A 359 -0.30 3.83 -31.90
N THR A 360 -0.19 5.08 -32.33
CA THR A 360 -1.28 5.77 -33.05
C THR A 360 -0.84 6.48 -34.32
N GLU A 361 0.45 6.66 -34.57
CA GLU A 361 0.93 7.49 -35.68
C GLU A 361 0.34 7.07 -37.05
N GLU A 362 0.35 5.78 -37.38
CA GLU A 362 -0.23 5.30 -38.64
C GLU A 362 -1.77 5.43 -38.69
N LYS A 363 -2.43 5.46 -37.53
CA LYS A 363 -3.90 5.60 -37.42
C LYS A 363 -4.36 7.04 -37.60
N GLU A 364 -3.49 8.02 -37.37
CA GLU A 364 -3.80 9.45 -37.56
C GLU A 364 -4.20 9.77 -39.00
N ARG A 365 -3.66 9.05 -40.00
CA ARG A 365 -3.99 9.25 -41.43
C ARG A 365 -5.48 9.12 -41.75
N GLY A 366 -6.20 8.31 -40.97
CA GLY A 366 -7.64 8.09 -41.13
C GLY A 366 -8.47 8.69 -40.00
N ALA A 367 -7.86 9.45 -39.10
CA ALA A 367 -8.50 10.06 -37.95
C ALA A 367 -8.92 11.51 -38.24
N ARG A 368 -9.83 12.04 -37.42
CA ARG A 368 -10.22 13.45 -37.46
C ARG A 368 -9.41 14.23 -36.43
N LEU A 369 -8.68 15.24 -36.87
CA LEU A 369 -8.00 16.17 -35.97
C LEU A 369 -9.06 17.00 -35.23
N LEU A 370 -8.90 17.12 -33.91
CA LEU A 370 -9.71 18.02 -33.09
C LEU A 370 -9.05 19.39 -33.13
N GLU A 371 -9.78 20.41 -33.56
CA GLU A 371 -9.33 21.80 -33.44
C GLU A 371 -9.31 22.19 -31.94
N GLU A 372 -8.28 22.94 -31.53
CA GLU A 372 -8.04 23.35 -30.13
C GLU A 372 -9.16 24.22 -29.55
#